data_AF-A0A4S0JS23-F1
#
_entry.id   AF-A0A4S0JS23-F1
#
_cell.length_a   1.000
_cell.length_b   1.000
_cell.length_c   1.000
_cell.angle_alpha   90.00
_cell.angle_beta   90.00
_cell.angle_gamma   90.00
#
_symmetry.space_group_name_H-M   'P 1'
#
loop_
_entity.id
_entity.type
_entity.pdbx_description
1 polymer ?
#
loop_
_entity_poly.entity_id
_entity_poly.type
_entity_poly.pdbx_seq_one_letter_code
_entity_poly.pdbx_strand_id
1 'polypeptide(L)'
;VADVGAVSAAIAAGLAVNSGVDATLAIALGLLTGGLIGGVQGVIVTIFRAPAFIVTLGVSMVLQGVLLDLLPPGSNLISLVGQPMGTIFSLYMPPLASYAILVGVVVIFAILCLQTHVTR
;
A
#
# COMPACT_ATOMS: atom_id res chain seq x y z
N VAL A 1 -5.85 10.11 0.30
CA VAL A 1 -4.46 10.12 -0.24
C VAL A 1 -3.81 8.74 -0.17
N ALA A 2 -3.89 8.02 0.95
CA ALA A 2 -3.31 6.68 1.09
C ALA A 2 -3.77 5.69 -0.01
N ASP A 3 -5.07 5.65 -0.34
CA ASP A 3 -5.61 4.71 -1.34
C ASP A 3 -5.17 5.00 -2.78
N VAL A 4 -4.93 6.27 -3.13
CA VAL A 4 -4.43 6.65 -4.46
C VAL A 4 -3.01 6.10 -4.66
N GLY A 5 -2.18 6.18 -3.61
CA GLY A 5 -0.86 5.55 -3.58
C GLY A 5 -0.95 4.03 -3.72
N ALA A 6 -1.88 3.39 -3.00
CA ALA A 6 -2.09 1.95 -3.07
C ALA A 6 -2.47 1.48 -4.49
N VAL A 7 -3.38 2.19 -5.17
CA VAL A 7 -3.77 1.85 -6.55
C VAL A 7 -2.63 2.11 -7.54
N SER A 8 -1.90 3.22 -7.42
CA SER A 8 -0.72 3.47 -8.28
C SER A 8 0.36 2.39 -8.12
N ALA A 9 0.60 1.93 -6.90
CA ALA A 9 1.54 0.87 -6.60
C ALA A 9 1.04 -0.49 -7.12
N ALA A 10 -0.25 -0.79 -6.98
CA ALA A 10 -0.86 -2.01 -7.51
C ALA A 10 -0.79 -2.07 -9.04
N ILE A 11 -1.03 -0.95 -9.73
CA ILE A 11 -0.92 -0.86 -11.19
C ILE A 11 0.55 -1.04 -11.62
N ALA A 12 1.49 -0.35 -10.97
CA ALA A 12 2.92 -0.50 -11.26
C ALA A 12 3.41 -1.93 -11.02
N ALA A 13 3.01 -2.55 -9.90
CA ALA A 13 3.35 -3.93 -9.59
C ALA A 13 2.70 -4.92 -10.56
N GLY A 14 1.43 -4.72 -10.92
CA GLY A 14 0.71 -5.55 -11.88
C GLY A 14 1.37 -5.53 -13.26
N LEU A 15 1.78 -4.35 -13.73
CA LEU A 15 2.47 -4.17 -15.02
C LEU A 15 3.89 -4.75 -15.02
N ALA A 16 4.64 -4.55 -13.94
CA ALA A 16 5.99 -5.10 -13.80
C ALA A 16 5.98 -6.64 -13.74
N VAL A 17 5.00 -7.24 -13.06
CA VAL A 17 4.94 -8.68 -12.81
C VAL A 17 4.25 -9.45 -13.94
N ASN A 18 3.10 -8.98 -14.44
CA ASN A 18 2.34 -9.72 -15.46
C ASN A 18 2.81 -9.44 -16.89
N SER A 19 3.36 -8.27 -17.17
CA SER A 19 3.71 -7.85 -18.53
C SER A 19 5.22 -7.76 -18.78
N GLY A 20 6.05 -7.99 -17.76
CA GLY A 20 7.52 -7.98 -17.88
C GLY A 20 8.10 -6.67 -18.37
N VAL A 21 7.34 -5.58 -18.26
CA VAL A 21 7.72 -4.25 -18.74
C VAL A 21 8.82 -3.71 -17.83
N ASP A 22 9.79 -2.99 -18.41
CA ASP A 22 10.88 -2.35 -17.67
C ASP A 22 10.34 -1.59 -16.45
N ALA A 23 10.94 -1.84 -15.28
CA ALA A 23 10.47 -1.34 -13.99
C ALA A 23 10.32 0.20 -13.99
N THR A 24 11.14 0.90 -14.76
CA THR A 24 11.07 2.35 -14.92
C THR A 24 9.76 2.79 -15.57
N LEU A 25 9.31 2.08 -16.60
CA LEU A 25 8.08 2.40 -17.32
C LEU A 25 6.85 2.05 -16.49
N ALA A 26 6.90 0.93 -15.76
CA ALA A 26 5.82 0.52 -14.87
C ALA A 26 5.59 1.53 -13.72
N ILE A 27 6.68 2.05 -13.13
CA ILE A 27 6.62 3.10 -12.11
C ILE A 27 6.08 4.41 -12.71
N ALA A 28 6.54 4.80 -13.90
CA ALA A 28 6.06 6.03 -14.55
C ALA A 28 4.55 6.00 -14.82
N LEU A 29 4.03 4.84 -15.28
CA LEU A 29 2.59 4.65 -15.52
C LEU A 29 1.78 4.63 -14.21
N GLY A 30 2.31 4.01 -13.16
CA GLY A 30 1.72 4.08 -11.82
C GLY A 30 1.65 5.52 -11.29
N LEU A 31 2.72 6.30 -11.47
CA LEU A 31 2.76 7.70 -11.04
C LEU A 31 1.78 8.57 -11.83
N LEU A 32 1.70 8.37 -13.14
CA LEU A 32 0.76 9.07 -14.02
C LEU A 32 -0.69 8.81 -13.63
N THR A 33 -1.04 7.54 -13.37
CA THR A 33 -2.40 7.17 -12.95
C THR A 33 -2.76 7.77 -11.58
N GLY A 34 -1.85 7.72 -10.61
CA GLY A 34 -2.04 8.37 -9.31
C GLY A 34 -2.20 9.89 -9.41
N GLY A 35 -1.38 10.54 -10.25
CA GLY A 35 -1.45 11.97 -10.53
C GLY A 35 -2.76 12.40 -11.18
N LEU A 36 -3.25 11.62 -12.16
CA LEU A 36 -4.54 11.87 -12.82
C LEU A 36 -5.71 11.76 -11.83
N ILE A 37 -5.72 10.73 -10.99
CA ILE A 37 -6.78 10.54 -9.98
C ILE A 37 -6.77 11.67 -8.95
N GLY A 38 -5.58 12.13 -8.54
CA GLY A 38 -5.44 13.30 -7.66
C GLY A 38 -5.92 14.59 -8.34
N GLY A 39 -5.58 14.78 -9.62
CA GLY A 39 -6.03 15.92 -10.42
C GLY A 39 -7.55 15.96 -10.58
N VAL A 40 -8.18 14.83 -10.90
CA VAL A 40 -9.64 14.72 -11.00
C VAL A 40 -10.32 15.06 -9.68
N GLN A 41 -9.80 14.57 -8.55
CA GLN A 41 -10.30 14.96 -7.22
C GLN A 41 -10.22 16.47 -6.99
N GLY A 42 -9.10 17.10 -7.33
CA GLY A 42 -8.92 18.55 -7.20
C GLY A 42 -9.88 19.36 -8.07
N VAL A 43 -10.13 18.90 -9.31
CA VAL A 43 -11.09 19.53 -10.23
C VAL A 43 -12.52 19.40 -9.69
N ILE A 44 -12.90 18.23 -9.18
CA ILE A 44 -14.25 18.01 -8.62
C ILE A 44 -14.49 18.93 -7.43
N VAL A 45 -13.53 19.03 -6.50
CA VAL A 45 -13.63 19.95 -5.35
C VAL A 45 -13.77 21.40 -5.81
N THR A 46 -13.02 21.80 -6.85
CA THR A 46 -13.03 23.18 -7.36
C THR A 46 -14.32 23.54 -8.09
N ILE A 47 -14.87 22.64 -8.92
CA ILE A 47 -16.08 22.89 -9.72
C ILE A 47 -17.35 22.76 -8.87
N PHE A 48 -17.48 21.65 -8.12
CA PHE A 48 -18.69 21.38 -7.35
C PHE A 48 -18.73 22.13 -6.01
N ARG A 49 -17.63 22.79 -5.62
CA ARG A 49 -17.48 23.49 -4.33
C ARG A 49 -17.86 22.59 -3.15
N ALA A 50 -17.74 21.28 -3.34
CA ALA A 50 -18.10 20.27 -2.37
C ALA A 50 -17.02 20.22 -1.29
N PRO A 51 -17.36 19.90 -0.03
CA PRO A 51 -16.39 19.72 1.03
C PRO A 51 -15.34 18.66 0.64
N ALA A 52 -14.06 19.05 0.65
CA ALA A 52 -12.95 18.19 0.21
C ALA A 52 -12.91 16.85 0.97
N PHE A 53 -13.32 16.84 2.23
CA PHE A 53 -13.42 15.63 3.06
C PHE A 53 -14.29 14.55 2.43
N ILE A 54 -15.49 14.91 1.94
CA ILE A 54 -16.45 13.95 1.37
C ILE A 54 -15.94 13.39 0.04
N VAL A 55 -15.34 14.26 -0.79
CA VAL A 55 -14.78 13.85 -2.07
C VAL A 55 -13.63 12.86 -1.85
N THR A 56 -12.71 13.16 -0.94
CA THR A 56 -11.59 12.26 -0.64
C THR A 56 -12.05 10.94 -0.01
N LEU A 57 -13.03 10.95 0.91
CA LEU A 57 -13.59 9.73 1.51
C LEU A 57 -14.31 8.85 0.48
N GLY A 58 -15.17 9.45 -0.35
CA GLY A 58 -15.88 8.71 -1.40
C GLY A 58 -14.92 8.12 -2.42
N VAL A 59 -13.90 8.89 -2.83
CA VAL A 59 -12.90 8.42 -3.77
C VAL A 59 -12.05 7.31 -3.15
N SER A 60 -11.63 7.42 -1.88
CA SER A 60 -10.95 6.31 -1.17
C SER A 60 -11.77 5.01 -1.18
N MET A 61 -13.09 5.06 -0.95
CA MET A 61 -13.95 3.87 -1.00
C MET A 61 -14.04 3.26 -2.41
N VAL A 62 -14.13 4.11 -3.45
CA VAL A 62 -14.13 3.66 -4.85
C VAL A 62 -12.80 3.00 -5.21
N LEU A 63 -11.66 3.62 -4.85
CA LEU A 63 -10.35 3.05 -5.13
C LEU A 63 -10.12 1.73 -4.38
N GLN A 64 -10.66 1.56 -3.17
CA GLN A 64 -10.61 0.27 -2.48
C GLN A 64 -11.38 -0.82 -3.26
N GLY A 65 -12.54 -0.49 -3.83
CA GLY A 65 -13.27 -1.40 -4.71
C GLY A 65 -12.49 -1.74 -5.98
N VAL A 66 -11.86 -0.75 -6.61
CA VAL A 66 -10.99 -0.96 -7.78
C VAL A 66 -9.78 -1.83 -7.42
N LEU A 67 -9.19 -1.62 -6.23
CA LEU A 67 -8.06 -2.42 -5.76
C LEU A 67 -8.44 -3.90 -5.61
N LEU A 68 -9.68 -4.18 -5.18
CA LEU A 68 -10.23 -5.53 -5.07
C LEU A 68 -10.41 -6.21 -6.44
N ASP A 69 -10.72 -5.45 -7.48
CA ASP A 69 -10.88 -5.96 -8.85
C ASP A 69 -9.52 -6.14 -9.56
N LEU A 70 -8.56 -5.25 -9.30
CA LEU A 70 -7.20 -5.35 -9.84
C LEU A 70 -6.38 -6.49 -9.22
N LEU A 71 -6.80 -7.02 -8.07
CA LEU A 71 -6.12 -8.10 -7.39
C LEU A 71 -6.74 -9.46 -7.80
N PRO A 72 -5.94 -10.45 -8.23
CA PRO A 72 -6.47 -11.71 -8.73
C PRO A 72 -7.38 -12.44 -7.71
N PRO A 73 -8.41 -13.18 -8.19
CA PRO A 73 -9.37 -13.87 -7.33
C PRO A 73 -8.64 -14.90 -6.47
N GLY A 74 -8.44 -14.58 -5.19
CA GLY A 74 -7.68 -15.38 -4.23
C GLY A 74 -6.76 -14.58 -3.29
N SER A 75 -6.48 -13.31 -3.60
CA SER A 75 -5.74 -12.41 -2.69
C SER A 75 -6.65 -11.70 -1.67
N ASN A 76 -7.86 -12.23 -1.46
CA ASN A 76 -8.82 -11.62 -0.57
C ASN A 76 -8.35 -11.79 0.87
N LEU A 77 -8.17 -10.64 1.53
CA LEU A 77 -7.66 -10.45 2.88
C LEU A 77 -6.15 -10.64 2.97
N ILE A 78 -5.53 -9.75 3.73
CA ILE A 78 -4.16 -9.79 4.25
C ILE A 78 -3.90 -11.07 5.07
N SER A 79 -3.98 -12.25 4.44
CA SER A 79 -3.50 -13.50 4.98
C SER A 79 -2.13 -13.76 4.36
N LEU A 80 -1.10 -13.49 5.14
CA LEU A 80 0.29 -13.88 4.83
C LEU A 80 0.49 -15.41 4.82
N VAL A 81 -0.54 -16.17 5.20
CA VAL A 81 -0.47 -17.64 5.28
C VAL A 81 -0.75 -18.22 3.89
N GLY A 82 0.32 -18.74 3.25
CA GLY A 82 0.23 -19.48 1.99
C GLY A 82 0.58 -18.70 0.72
N GLN A 83 0.86 -17.40 0.82
CA GLN A 83 1.37 -16.58 -0.29
C GLN A 83 2.88 -16.83 -0.52
N PRO A 84 3.41 -16.69 -1.75
CA PRO A 84 4.83 -16.94 -2.07
C PRO A 84 5.81 -16.09 -1.25
N MET A 85 5.38 -14.94 -0.71
CA MET A 85 6.13 -14.19 0.32
C MET A 85 6.46 -15.05 1.55
N GLY A 86 5.52 -15.85 2.06
CA GLY A 86 5.72 -16.75 3.20
C GLY A 86 6.73 -17.86 2.92
N THR A 87 6.82 -18.33 1.67
CA THR A 87 7.80 -19.32 1.23
C THR A 87 9.21 -18.73 1.12
N ILE A 88 9.34 -17.46 0.72
CA ILE A 88 10.64 -16.75 0.72
C ILE A 88 11.13 -16.53 2.15
N PHE A 89 10.24 -16.13 3.07
CA PHE A 89 10.60 -15.97 4.48
C PHE A 89 10.93 -17.30 5.16
N SER A 90 10.25 -18.39 4.84
CA SER A 90 10.53 -19.71 5.44
C SER A 90 11.78 -20.40 4.87
N LEU A 91 12.15 -20.17 3.61
CA LEU A 91 13.39 -20.73 3.04
C LEU A 91 14.66 -20.00 3.49
N TYR A 92 14.60 -18.67 3.68
CA TYR A 92 15.80 -17.87 3.95
C TYR A 92 15.95 -17.40 5.40
N MET A 93 14.92 -17.56 6.25
CA MET A 93 14.99 -17.15 7.64
C MET A 93 14.88 -18.36 8.57
N PRO A 94 16.00 -18.80 9.19
CA PRO A 94 15.96 -19.79 10.26
C PRO A 94 15.00 -19.31 11.36
N PRO A 95 14.21 -20.20 12.00
CA PRO A 95 13.21 -19.83 13.00
C PRO A 95 13.76 -18.88 14.09
N LEU A 96 15.00 -19.12 14.52
CA LEU A 96 15.71 -18.30 15.51
C LEU A 96 15.96 -16.86 15.06
N ALA A 97 16.31 -16.63 13.79
CA ALA A 97 16.54 -15.29 13.26
C ALA A 97 15.24 -14.48 13.22
N SER A 98 14.12 -15.14 12.90
CA SER A 98 12.81 -14.50 12.87
C SER A 98 12.35 -14.07 14.28
N TYR A 99 12.53 -14.94 15.28
CA TYR A 99 12.25 -14.58 16.68
C TYR A 99 13.17 -13.46 17.19
N ALA A 100 14.47 -13.48 16.85
CA ALA A 100 15.41 -12.44 17.26
C ALA A 100 15.04 -11.06 16.70
N ILE A 101 14.61 -11.00 15.43
CA ILE A 101 14.17 -9.74 14.80
C ILE A 101 12.86 -9.26 15.42
N LEU A 102 11.90 -10.14 15.68
CA LEU A 102 10.64 -9.78 16.34
C LEU A 102 10.88 -9.18 17.72
N VAL A 103 11.73 -9.81 18.53
CA VAL A 103 12.12 -9.29 19.85
C VAL A 103 12.81 -7.93 19.69
N GLY A 104 13.73 -7.78 18.73
CA GLY A 104 14.40 -6.51 18.46
C GLY A 104 13.43 -5.38 18.12
N VAL A 105 12.46 -5.63 17.25
CA VAL A 105 11.43 -4.65 16.86
C VAL A 105 10.54 -4.26 18.06
N VAL A 106 10.12 -5.23 18.87
CA VAL A 106 9.31 -4.97 20.08
C VAL A 106 10.08 -4.12 21.09
N VAL A 107 11.37 -4.40 21.31
CA VAL A 107 12.23 -3.63 22.22
C VAL A 107 12.42 -2.19 21.72
N ILE A 108 12.70 -2.00 20.42
CA ILE A 108 12.82 -0.67 19.83
C ILE A 108 11.51 0.11 19.95
N PHE A 109 10.37 -0.53 19.66
CA PHE A 109 9.05 0.09 19.82
C PHE A 109 8.77 0.48 21.28
N ALA A 110 9.12 -0.37 22.24
CA ALA A 110 8.98 -0.07 23.66
C ALA A 110 9.85 1.12 24.08
N ILE A 111 11.09 1.20 23.60
CA ILE A 111 12.00 2.33 23.86
C ILE A 111 11.42 3.63 23.27
N LEU A 112 10.94 3.60 22.03
CA LEU A 112 10.32 4.77 21.39
C LEU A 112 9.05 5.21 22.16
N CYS A 113 8.23 4.26 22.59
CA CYS A 113 7.04 4.54 23.39
C CYS A 113 7.43 5.19 24.74
N LEU A 114 8.44 4.67 25.43
CA LEU A 114 8.95 5.26 26.66
C LEU A 114 9.52 6.66 26.43
N GLN A 115 10.25 6.90 25.34
CA GLN A 115 10.74 8.23 24.98
C GLN A 115 9.60 9.23 24.71
N THR A 116 8.52 8.79 24.05
CA THR A 116 7.36 9.65 23.83
C THR A 116 6.61 9.99 25.13
N HIS A 117 6.61 9.10 26.11
CA HIS A 117 5.99 9.34 27.42
C HIS A 117 6.84 10.21 28.35
N VAL A 118 8.18 10.20 28.21
CA VAL A 118 9.11 11.03 29.01
C VAL A 118 9.26 12.45 28.46
N THR A 119 8.94 12.68 27.18
CA THR A 119 9.06 13.99 26.50
C THR A 119 7.74 14.78 26.48
N ARG A 120 6.71 14.33 27.21
CA ARG A 120 5.50 15.10 27.54
C ARG A 120 5.54 15.58 28.99
#